data_AF-A0A2E3XKK4-F1
#
_entry.id   AF-A0A2E3XKK4-F1
#
_cell.length_a   1.000
_cell.length_b   1.000
_cell.length_c   1.000
_cell.angle_alpha   90.00
_cell.angle_beta   90.00
_cell.angle_gamma   90.00
#
_symmetry.space_group_name_H-M   'P 1'
#
loop_
_entity.id
_entity.type
_entity.pdbx_description
1 polymer ?
#
loop_
_entity_poly.entity_id
_entity_poly.type
_entity_poly.pdbx_seq_one_letter_code
_entity_poly.pdbx_strand_id
1 'polypeptide(L)'
;MNEGGVSEVLQAARSYAEAGNLLLAAEKFNEAVISSPSNATAWYGLGVVQANRGMTNQAIEAFEKTHSIDPEHGATAANLAVLLESINPHRAAEMARIAIRTVGNVDELTRISKLFDSTEAEEVVMESAPLEEEVLLESAPLEEEVLLES
;
A
#
# COMPACT_ATOMS: atom_id res chain seq x y z
N MET A 1 26.49 -4.10 -22.00
CA MET A 1 25.10 -3.82 -21.59
C MET A 1 24.46 -3.09 -22.76
N ASN A 2 23.50 -3.73 -23.44
CA ASN A 2 22.92 -3.22 -24.68
C ASN A 2 21.48 -2.78 -24.38
N GLU A 3 21.31 -1.60 -23.76
CA GLU A 3 19.98 -1.04 -23.46
C GLU A 3 19.13 -0.89 -24.73
N GLY A 4 19.77 -0.69 -25.89
CA GLY A 4 19.10 -0.67 -27.20
C GLY A 4 18.39 -1.99 -27.56
N GLY A 5 18.93 -3.15 -27.13
CA GLY A 5 18.30 -4.45 -27.38
C GLY A 5 17.08 -4.72 -26.51
N VAL A 6 17.08 -4.21 -25.27
CA VAL A 6 15.96 -4.41 -24.33
C VAL A 6 14.72 -3.66 -24.79
N SER A 7 14.88 -2.46 -25.35
CA SER A 7 13.77 -1.70 -25.93
C SER A 7 13.08 -2.45 -27.07
N GLU A 8 13.85 -3.08 -27.96
CA GLU A 8 13.33 -3.90 -29.07
C GLU A 8 12.59 -5.15 -28.56
N VAL A 9 13.17 -5.86 -27.59
CA VAL A 9 12.52 -7.01 -26.95
C VAL A 9 11.22 -6.62 -26.26
N LEU A 10 11.17 -5.46 -25.58
CA LEU A 10 9.96 -4.92 -24.97
C LEU A 10 8.89 -4.56 -26.00
N GLN A 11 9.29 -3.98 -27.14
CA GLN A 11 8.36 -3.67 -28.22
C GLN A 11 7.75 -4.96 -28.80
N ALA A 12 8.58 -5.99 -29.03
CA ALA A 12 8.10 -7.29 -29.47
C ALA A 12 7.15 -7.93 -28.44
N ALA A 13 7.50 -7.88 -27.15
CA ALA A 13 6.66 -8.40 -26.07
C ALA A 13 5.27 -7.76 -26.05
N ARG A 14 5.21 -6.44 -26.16
CA ARG A 14 3.95 -5.68 -26.23
C ARG A 14 3.13 -6.03 -27.47
N SER A 15 3.78 -6.11 -28.64
CA SER A 15 3.11 -6.51 -29.89
C SER A 15 2.47 -7.89 -29.80
N TYR A 16 3.19 -8.88 -29.23
CA TYR A 16 2.62 -10.20 -28.99
C TYR A 16 1.46 -10.17 -27.97
N ALA A 17 1.55 -9.35 -26.92
CA ALA A 17 0.49 -9.20 -25.93
C ALA A 17 -0.77 -8.60 -26.56
N GLU A 18 -0.63 -7.56 -27.38
CA GLU A 18 -1.73 -6.93 -28.13
C GLU A 18 -2.37 -7.88 -29.15
N ALA A 19 -1.57 -8.74 -29.77
CA ALA A 19 -2.04 -9.80 -30.66
C ALA A 19 -2.70 -10.99 -29.91
N GLY A 20 -2.75 -10.96 -28.58
CA GLY A 20 -3.29 -12.04 -27.75
C GLY A 20 -2.40 -13.28 -27.65
N ASN A 21 -1.19 -13.24 -28.21
CA ASN A 21 -0.22 -14.33 -28.10
C ASN A 21 0.53 -14.24 -26.77
N LEU A 22 -0.18 -14.56 -25.69
CA LEU A 22 0.31 -14.38 -24.32
C LEU A 22 1.54 -15.25 -24.00
N LEU A 23 1.70 -16.40 -24.66
CA LEU A 23 2.89 -17.25 -24.48
C LEU A 23 4.15 -16.56 -25.00
N LEU A 24 4.13 -16.11 -26.27
CA LEU A 24 5.27 -15.40 -26.86
C LEU A 24 5.52 -14.06 -26.16
N ALA A 25 4.46 -13.36 -25.72
CA ALA A 25 4.61 -12.15 -24.94
C ALA A 25 5.36 -12.41 -23.62
N ALA A 26 5.00 -13.47 -22.89
CA ALA A 26 5.67 -13.84 -21.65
C ALA A 26 7.13 -14.23 -21.88
N GLU A 27 7.44 -14.96 -22.96
CA GLU A 27 8.82 -15.29 -23.33
C GLU A 27 9.65 -14.03 -23.58
N LYS A 28 9.10 -13.06 -24.32
CA LYS A 28 9.81 -11.80 -24.62
C LYS A 28 9.95 -10.91 -23.38
N PHE A 29 8.94 -10.83 -22.52
CA PHE A 29 9.10 -10.13 -21.24
C PHE A 29 10.11 -10.82 -20.33
N ASN A 30 10.18 -12.16 -20.31
CA ASN A 30 11.21 -12.91 -19.58
C ASN A 30 12.62 -12.59 -20.09
N GLU A 31 12.80 -12.53 -21.41
CA GLU A 31 14.06 -12.12 -22.02
C GLU A 31 14.45 -10.68 -21.59
N ALA A 32 13.49 -9.76 -21.55
CA ALA A 32 13.71 -8.39 -21.12
C ALA A 32 14.12 -8.28 -19.64
N VAL A 33 13.47 -9.02 -18.73
CA VAL A 33 13.82 -8.98 -17.29
C VAL A 33 15.15 -9.68 -16.98
N ILE A 34 15.54 -10.69 -17.78
CA ILE A 34 16.88 -11.30 -17.67
C ILE A 34 17.95 -10.31 -18.12
N SER A 35 17.71 -9.58 -19.21
CA SER A 35 18.65 -8.61 -19.76
C SER A 35 18.75 -7.33 -18.93
N SER A 36 17.64 -6.90 -18.32
CA SER A 36 17.57 -5.71 -17.45
C SER A 36 16.69 -5.98 -16.22
N PRO A 37 17.26 -6.60 -15.17
CA PRO A 37 16.52 -6.96 -13.97
C PRO A 37 15.96 -5.77 -13.17
N SER A 38 16.47 -4.55 -13.38
CA SER A 38 15.99 -3.31 -12.77
C SER A 38 14.96 -2.57 -13.63
N ASN A 39 14.48 -3.15 -14.73
CA ASN A 39 13.49 -2.50 -15.60
C ASN A 39 12.07 -2.77 -15.09
N ALA A 40 11.48 -1.80 -14.38
CA ALA A 40 10.12 -1.89 -13.86
C ALA A 40 9.07 -2.16 -14.95
N THR A 41 9.24 -1.57 -16.13
CA THR A 41 8.31 -1.75 -17.26
C THR A 41 8.31 -3.20 -17.78
N ALA A 42 9.48 -3.86 -17.82
CA ALA A 42 9.60 -5.26 -18.21
C ALA A 42 8.89 -6.18 -17.21
N TRP A 43 9.12 -5.97 -15.91
CA TRP A 43 8.46 -6.72 -14.84
C TRP A 43 6.95 -6.48 -14.82
N TYR A 44 6.50 -5.25 -15.01
CA TYR A 44 5.08 -4.92 -15.06
C TYR A 44 4.39 -5.65 -16.23
N GLY A 45 4.99 -5.58 -17.42
CA GLY A 45 4.49 -6.27 -18.61
C GLY A 45 4.43 -7.79 -18.42
N LEU A 46 5.45 -8.38 -17.80
CA LEU A 46 5.44 -9.79 -17.43
C LEU A 46 4.29 -10.11 -16.49
N GLY A 47 4.08 -9.31 -15.44
CA GLY A 47 2.99 -9.49 -14.48
C GLY A 47 1.61 -9.44 -15.15
N VAL A 48 1.37 -8.47 -16.02
CA VAL A 48 0.11 -8.33 -16.77
C VAL A 48 -0.13 -9.56 -17.65
N VAL A 49 0.87 -9.99 -18.41
CA VAL A 49 0.73 -11.16 -19.28
C VAL A 49 0.49 -12.44 -18.47
N GLN A 50 1.18 -12.62 -17.35
CA GLN A 50 1.00 -13.79 -16.50
C GLN A 50 -0.38 -13.80 -15.83
N ALA A 51 -0.89 -12.64 -15.41
CA ALA A 51 -2.26 -12.51 -14.89
C ALA A 51 -3.29 -12.92 -15.96
N ASN A 52 -3.13 -12.42 -17.19
CA ASN A 52 -4.01 -12.78 -18.32
C ASN A 52 -3.95 -14.27 -18.69
N ARG A 53 -2.85 -14.95 -18.37
CA ARG A 53 -2.70 -16.41 -18.53
C ARG A 53 -3.27 -17.23 -17.37
N GLY A 54 -3.80 -16.58 -16.32
CA GLY A 54 -4.24 -17.24 -15.10
C GLY A 54 -3.10 -17.73 -14.20
N MET A 55 -1.86 -17.29 -14.45
CA MET A 55 -0.68 -17.66 -13.68
C MET A 55 -0.52 -16.72 -12.47
N THR A 56 -1.50 -16.74 -11.57
CA THR A 56 -1.63 -15.78 -10.45
C THR A 56 -0.35 -15.62 -9.63
N ASN A 57 0.30 -16.72 -9.23
CA ASN A 57 1.52 -16.65 -8.42
C ASN A 57 2.69 -15.98 -9.17
N GLN A 58 2.83 -16.27 -10.47
CA GLN A 58 3.88 -15.67 -11.30
C GLN A 58 3.60 -14.19 -11.57
N ALA A 59 2.32 -13.82 -11.71
CA ALA A 59 1.91 -12.44 -11.84
C ALA A 59 2.25 -11.63 -10.58
N ILE A 60 1.92 -12.18 -9.39
CA ILE A 60 2.26 -11.56 -8.11
C ILE A 60 3.76 -11.36 -7.99
N GLU A 61 4.57 -12.38 -8.27
CA GLU A 61 6.04 -12.26 -8.21
C GLU A 61 6.57 -11.13 -9.11
N ALA A 62 6.10 -11.06 -10.36
CA ALA A 62 6.53 -10.02 -11.30
C ALA A 62 6.06 -8.61 -10.88
N PHE A 63 4.84 -8.49 -10.34
CA PHE A 63 4.37 -7.23 -9.79
C PHE A 63 5.10 -6.82 -8.51
N GLU A 64 5.46 -7.76 -7.63
CA GLU A 64 6.30 -7.46 -6.47
C GLU A 64 7.68 -6.95 -6.89
N LYS A 65 8.27 -7.53 -7.95
CA LYS A 65 9.51 -6.98 -8.53
C LYS A 65 9.31 -5.56 -9.05
N THR A 66 8.21 -5.30 -9.76
CA THR A 66 7.88 -3.94 -10.20
C THR A 66 7.77 -2.98 -9.03
N HIS A 67 7.02 -3.34 -7.98
CA HIS A 67 6.83 -2.52 -6.79
C HIS A 67 8.13 -2.28 -6.02
N SER A 68 9.06 -3.25 -6.02
CA SER A 68 10.38 -3.08 -5.40
C SER A 68 11.29 -2.09 -6.15
N ILE A 69 11.09 -1.95 -7.46
CA ILE A 69 11.86 -1.04 -8.32
C ILE A 69 11.21 0.35 -8.36
N ASP A 70 9.88 0.39 -8.49
CA ASP A 70 9.06 1.59 -8.55
C ASP A 70 7.88 1.46 -7.58
N PRO A 71 8.07 1.87 -6.30
CA PRO A 71 7.02 1.81 -5.28
C PRO A 71 5.81 2.69 -5.57
N GLU A 72 5.96 3.72 -6.41
CA GLU A 72 4.90 4.68 -6.75
C GLU A 72 4.11 4.26 -8.01
N HIS A 73 4.43 3.12 -8.61
CA HIS A 73 3.72 2.59 -9.77
C HIS A 73 2.30 2.14 -9.41
N GLY A 74 1.34 3.07 -9.50
CA GLY A 74 -0.04 2.87 -9.06
C GLY A 74 -0.76 1.68 -9.69
N ALA A 75 -0.53 1.41 -10.97
CA ALA A 75 -1.12 0.26 -11.64
C ALA A 75 -0.60 -1.08 -11.08
N THR A 76 0.65 -1.13 -10.62
CA THR A 76 1.19 -2.32 -9.95
C THR A 76 0.53 -2.53 -8.60
N ALA A 77 0.38 -1.46 -7.82
CA ALA A 77 -0.31 -1.53 -6.53
C ALA A 77 -1.77 -1.98 -6.70
N ALA A 78 -2.47 -1.48 -7.72
CA ALA A 78 -3.83 -1.90 -8.03
C ALA A 78 -3.90 -3.40 -8.39
N ASN A 79 -3.01 -3.88 -9.28
CA ASN A 79 -2.97 -5.29 -9.67
C ASN A 79 -2.62 -6.21 -8.49
N LEU A 80 -1.67 -5.82 -7.64
CA LEU A 80 -1.34 -6.58 -6.42
C LEU A 80 -2.51 -6.61 -5.44
N ALA A 81 -3.23 -5.49 -5.26
CA ALA A 81 -4.39 -5.44 -4.38
C ALA A 81 -5.45 -6.47 -4.79
N VAL A 82 -5.79 -6.52 -6.08
CA VAL A 82 -6.76 -7.47 -6.61
C VAL A 82 -6.27 -8.91 -6.52
N LEU A 83 -5.04 -9.18 -6.95
CA LEU A 83 -4.51 -10.56 -6.97
C LEU A 83 -4.28 -11.14 -5.57
N LEU A 84 -3.98 -10.29 -4.58
CA LEU A 84 -3.75 -10.72 -3.21
C LEU A 84 -5.03 -10.81 -2.39
N GLU A 85 -6.18 -10.33 -2.89
CA GLU A 85 -7.42 -10.22 -2.10
C GLU A 85 -7.78 -11.52 -1.37
N SER A 86 -7.73 -12.67 -2.05
CA SER A 86 -8.06 -13.97 -1.46
C SER A 86 -6.85 -14.73 -0.90
N ILE A 87 -5.63 -14.22 -1.10
CA ILE A 87 -4.37 -14.92 -0.76
C ILE A 87 -3.74 -14.31 0.49
N ASN A 88 -3.54 -12.99 0.49
CA ASN A 88 -3.07 -12.21 1.61
C ASN A 88 -3.89 -10.93 1.70
N PRO A 89 -5.06 -11.02 2.36
CA PRO A 89 -5.99 -9.92 2.39
C PRO A 89 -5.47 -8.67 3.14
N HIS A 90 -4.57 -8.84 4.12
CA HIS A 90 -3.89 -7.73 4.80
C HIS A 90 -3.02 -6.92 3.82
N ARG A 91 -2.16 -7.62 3.06
CA ARG A 91 -1.30 -6.99 2.06
C ARG A 91 -2.12 -6.42 0.91
N ALA A 92 -3.23 -7.06 0.55
CA ALA A 92 -4.18 -6.54 -0.44
C ALA A 92 -4.71 -5.16 -0.03
N ALA A 93 -5.12 -5.00 1.23
CA ALA A 93 -5.59 -3.73 1.76
C ALA A 93 -4.51 -2.63 1.73
N GLU A 94 -3.26 -2.97 2.07
CA GLU A 94 -2.13 -2.04 1.97
C GLU A 94 -1.89 -1.57 0.53
N MET A 95 -1.84 -2.51 -0.42
CA MET A 95 -1.64 -2.20 -1.83
C MET A 95 -2.80 -1.38 -2.39
N ALA A 96 -4.03 -1.65 -1.97
CA ALA A 96 -5.21 -0.87 -2.35
C ALA A 96 -5.11 0.59 -1.88
N ARG A 97 -4.62 0.84 -0.66
CA ARG A 97 -4.41 2.21 -0.15
C ARG A 97 -3.35 2.97 -0.96
N ILE A 98 -2.26 2.30 -1.36
CA ILE A 98 -1.24 2.89 -2.24
C ILE A 98 -1.84 3.20 -3.61
N ALA A 99 -2.60 2.26 -4.16
CA ALA A 99 -3.27 2.42 -5.45
C ALA A 99 -4.24 3.61 -5.43
N ILE A 100 -5.10 3.74 -4.41
CA ILE A 100 -6.06 4.85 -4.30
C ILE A 100 -5.36 6.22 -4.34
N ARG A 101 -4.20 6.34 -3.71
CA ARG A 101 -3.41 7.58 -3.71
C ARG A 101 -2.81 7.94 -5.07
N THR A 102 -2.58 6.97 -5.94
CA THR A 102 -1.81 7.12 -7.19
C THR A 102 -2.70 7.07 -8.42
N VAL A 103 -3.61 6.10 -8.50
CA VAL A 103 -4.56 5.91 -9.61
C VAL A 103 -5.95 6.53 -9.34
N GLY A 104 -6.21 6.99 -8.11
CA GLY A 104 -7.48 7.57 -7.70
C GLY A 104 -8.45 6.55 -7.12
N ASN A 105 -9.63 7.04 -6.70
CA ASN A 105 -10.59 6.21 -6.00
C ASN A 105 -11.41 5.36 -6.99
N VAL A 106 -11.27 4.04 -6.89
CA VAL A 106 -12.00 3.04 -7.67
C VAL A 106 -12.76 2.17 -6.67
N ASP A 107 -14.06 1.95 -6.88
CA ASP A 107 -14.94 1.26 -5.92
C ASP A 107 -14.37 -0.08 -5.43
N GLU A 108 -13.76 -0.86 -6.34
CA GLU A 108 -13.10 -2.12 -6.01
C GLU A 108 -11.91 -1.93 -5.06
N LEU A 109 -11.04 -0.95 -5.33
CA LEU A 109 -9.90 -0.65 -4.47
C LEU A 109 -10.36 -0.09 -3.10
N THR A 110 -11.42 0.72 -3.07
CA THR A 110 -12.02 1.21 -1.80
C THR A 110 -12.56 0.06 -0.96
N ARG A 111 -13.13 -0.96 -1.60
CA ARG A 111 -13.62 -2.16 -0.91
C ARG A 111 -12.44 -2.98 -0.39
N ILE A 112 -11.43 -3.24 -1.22
CA ILE A 112 -10.25 -4.02 -0.84
C ILE A 112 -9.48 -3.33 0.30
N SER A 113 -9.35 -2.00 0.25
CA SER A 113 -8.64 -1.25 1.31
C SER A 113 -9.26 -1.43 2.69
N LYS A 114 -10.57 -1.69 2.76
CA LYS A 114 -11.34 -1.86 4.00
C LYS A 114 -11.38 -3.30 4.52
N LEU A 115 -10.88 -4.28 3.76
CA LEU A 115 -10.98 -5.70 4.15
C LEU A 115 -10.34 -5.99 5.50
N PHE A 116 -9.36 -5.17 5.94
CA PHE A 116 -8.60 -5.36 7.17
C PHE A 116 -8.56 -4.12 8.08
N ASP A 117 -9.43 -3.15 7.83
CA ASP A 117 -9.58 -2.00 8.73
C ASP A 117 -10.42 -2.34 9.99
N SER A 118 -11.07 -3.52 10.02
CA SER A 118 -12.03 -3.89 11.07
C SER A 118 -11.44 -4.50 12.35
N THR A 119 -10.14 -4.38 12.60
CA THR A 119 -9.53 -4.98 13.82
C THR A 119 -8.81 -4.03 14.78
N GLU A 120 -8.63 -2.72 14.51
CA GLU A 120 -8.00 -1.86 15.54
C GLU A 120 -8.20 -0.34 15.30
N ALA A 121 -9.45 0.10 15.24
CA ALA A 121 -9.79 1.50 15.46
C ALA A 121 -11.18 1.62 16.12
N GLU A 122 -11.43 0.81 17.17
CA GLU A 122 -12.19 1.36 18.28
C GLU A 122 -11.29 2.39 18.93
N GLU A 123 -11.48 3.62 18.46
CA GLU A 123 -11.13 4.87 19.10
C GLU A 123 -11.32 4.71 20.62
N VAL A 124 -10.24 4.47 21.36
CA VAL A 124 -10.21 4.82 22.79
C VAL A 124 -10.35 6.33 22.80
N VAL A 125 -11.60 6.76 22.88
CA VAL A 125 -11.97 8.12 23.25
C VAL A 125 -11.21 8.37 24.53
N MET A 126 -10.14 9.17 24.45
CA MET A 126 -9.58 9.82 25.62
C MET A 126 -10.72 10.66 26.16
N GLU A 127 -11.43 10.12 27.13
CA GLU A 127 -12.38 10.85 27.95
C GLU A 127 -11.54 11.93 28.64
N SER A 128 -11.53 13.11 28.04
CA SER A 128 -10.94 14.30 28.60
C SER A 128 -11.73 14.62 29.87
N ALA A 129 -11.22 14.16 31.02
CA ALA A 129 -11.68 14.62 32.31
C ALA A 129 -11.49 16.15 32.32
N PRO A 130 -12.55 16.95 32.54
CA PRO A 130 -12.37 18.38 32.70
C PRO A 130 -11.61 18.64 34.00
N LEU A 131 -10.49 19.36 33.88
CA LEU A 131 -9.82 19.98 35.01
C LEU A 131 -10.76 21.06 35.55
N GLU A 132 -11.60 20.72 36.53
CA GLU A 132 -12.29 21.75 37.31
C GLU A 132 -11.27 22.49 38.16
N GLU A 133 -10.99 23.70 37.71
CA GLU A 133 -10.16 24.73 38.31
C GLU A 133 -10.90 25.30 39.53
N GLU A 134 -10.69 24.74 40.73
CA GLU A 134 -11.23 25.30 41.96
C GLU A 134 -10.28 26.38 42.50
N VAL A 135 -10.46 27.62 42.00
CA VAL A 135 -9.91 28.83 42.62
C VAL A 135 -11.05 29.55 43.33
N LEU A 136 -11.09 29.50 44.67
CA LEU A 136 -11.67 30.59 45.46
C LEU A 136 -10.90 30.78 46.78
N LEU A 137 -10.26 31.94 46.85
CA LEU A 137 -9.69 32.56 48.05
C LEU A 137 -10.81 32.91 49.03
N GLU A 138 -10.62 32.66 50.33
CA GLU A 138 -11.14 33.59 51.35
C GLU A 138 -10.23 33.64 52.60
N SER A 139 -9.68 34.85 52.74
CA SER A 139 -9.02 35.54 53.87
C SER A 139 -9.07 34.95 55.29
N ALA A 140 -7.89 34.96 55.92
CA ALA A 140 -7.69 34.89 57.38
C ALA A 140 -8.30 36.10 58.12
N PRO A 141 -8.51 35.96 59.44
CA PRO A 141 -7.80 36.88 60.33
C PRO A 141 -7.10 36.18 61.50
N LEU A 142 -5.99 36.81 61.89
CA LEU A 142 -5.18 36.56 63.08
C LEU A 142 -5.96 36.98 64.33
N GLU A 143 -6.10 36.11 65.33
CA GLU A 143 -6.22 36.55 66.71
C GLU A 143 -5.27 35.73 67.60
N GLU A 144 -4.21 36.41 67.97
CA GLU A 144 -3.26 36.10 69.02
C GLU A 144 -3.91 36.57 70.33
N GLU A 145 -4.16 35.66 71.28
CA GLU A 145 -4.32 36.08 72.67
C GLU A 145 -3.68 35.07 73.63
N VAL A 146 -2.94 35.66 74.56
CA VAL A 146 -1.97 35.11 75.49
C VAL A 146 -2.66 34.84 76.83
N LEU A 147 -1.96 34.14 77.74
CA LEU A 147 -2.14 34.05 79.22
C LEU A 147 -3.05 32.87 79.67
N LEU A 148 -2.87 32.18 80.80
CA LEU A 148 -1.84 31.95 81.83
C LEU A 148 -2.51 30.93 82.80
N GLU A 149 -1.71 30.12 83.51
CA GLU A 149 -2.04 29.37 84.75
C GLU A 149 -3.07 28.22 84.61
N SER A 150 -2.83 27.03 85.17
CA SER A 150 -2.38 26.73 86.55
C SER A 150 -1.73 25.35 86.65
#